data_AF-A0A4Q6C4C5-F1
#
_entry.id   AF-A0A4Q6C4C5-F1
#
_cell.length_a   1.000
_cell.length_b   1.000
_cell.length_c   1.000
_cell.angle_alpha   90.00
_cell.angle_beta   90.00
_cell.angle_gamma   90.00
#
_symmetry.space_group_name_H-M   'P 1'
#
loop_
_entity.id
_entity.type
_entity.pdbx_description
1 polymer ?
#
loop_
_entity_poly.entity_id
_entity_poly.type
_entity_poly.pdbx_seq_one_letter_code
_entity_poly.pdbx_strand_id
1 'polypeptide(L)'
;MRRQYGFTLIELMIVVAIIAILAAIALPAYQDYVARSQVTAGLADIAPGKSLFEAKLIAEGVVTFDVDALGLQSPTPRCAQITMDSSATGFIACELQGNP
;
A
#
# COMPACT_ATOMS: atom_id res chain seq x y z
N MET A 1 41.59 34.76 23.27
CA MET A 1 41.02 33.41 23.09
C MET A 1 39.51 33.52 23.02
N ARG A 2 38.88 33.16 21.91
CA ARG A 2 37.40 33.10 21.81
C ARG A 2 36.94 31.86 22.57
N ARG A 3 36.09 32.00 23.59
CA ARG A 3 35.47 30.85 24.28
C ARG A 3 34.59 30.13 23.26
N GLN A 4 34.92 28.87 22.95
CA GLN A 4 33.98 27.98 22.27
C GLN A 4 32.86 27.66 23.25
N TYR A 5 31.65 28.13 22.94
CA TYR A 5 30.43 27.69 23.61
C TYR A 5 30.07 26.33 23.01
N GLY A 6 30.43 25.25 23.72
CA GLY A 6 29.99 23.90 23.36
C GLY A 6 28.52 23.68 23.71
N PHE A 7 27.88 22.73 23.04
CA PHE A 7 26.52 22.29 23.33
C PHE A 7 26.46 21.65 24.74
N THR A 8 25.45 21.98 25.53
CA THR A 8 25.29 21.40 26.87
C THR A 8 24.58 20.05 26.80
N LEU A 9 24.89 19.16 27.75
CA LEU A 9 24.14 17.89 27.88
C LEU A 9 22.65 18.13 28.16
N ILE A 10 22.32 19.21 28.87
CA ILE A 10 20.94 19.57 29.18
C ILE A 10 20.18 19.93 27.90
N GLU A 11 20.77 20.73 27.02
CA GLU A 11 20.15 21.05 25.71
C GLU A 11 19.90 19.79 24.90
N LEU A 12 20.85 18.86 24.86
CA LEU A 12 20.68 17.61 24.13
C LEU A 12 19.54 16.75 24.72
N MET A 13 19.48 16.63 26.04
CA MET A 13 18.42 15.86 26.71
C MET A 13 17.03 16.43 26.45
N ILE A 14 16.88 17.77 26.42
CA ILE A 14 15.60 18.42 26.10
C ILE A 14 15.21 18.12 24.64
N VAL A 15 16.15 18.21 23.70
CA VAL A 15 15.88 17.91 22.29
C VAL A 15 15.41 16.46 22.10
N VAL A 16 16.06 15.49 22.74
CA VAL A 16 15.67 14.08 22.67
C VAL A 16 14.28 13.87 23.28
N ALA A 17 13.96 14.52 24.41
CA ALA A 17 12.65 14.44 25.02
C ALA A 17 11.53 14.95 24.09
N ILE A 18 11.77 16.08 23.40
CA ILE A 18 10.81 16.63 22.43
C ILE A 18 10.63 15.67 21.24
N ILE A 19 11.72 15.14 20.67
CA ILE A 19 11.66 14.18 19.56
C ILE A 19 10.89 12.92 19.96
N ALA A 20 11.08 12.42 21.18
CA ALA A 20 10.37 11.23 21.66
C ALA A 20 8.85 11.44 21.72
N ILE A 21 8.39 12.60 22.21
CA ILE A 21 6.96 12.95 22.26
C ILE A 21 6.40 13.08 20.85
N LEU A 22 7.10 13.78 19.95
CA LEU A 22 6.66 13.95 18.57
C LEU A 22 6.61 12.61 17.82
N ALA A 23 7.62 11.75 17.99
CA ALA A 23 7.68 10.44 17.35
C ALA A 23 6.54 9.52 17.81
N ALA A 24 6.17 9.55 19.10
CA ALA A 24 5.07 8.76 19.63
C ALA A 24 3.72 9.06 18.95
N ILE A 25 3.51 10.31 18.51
CA ILE A 25 2.28 10.73 17.81
C ILE A 25 2.44 10.59 16.29
N ALA A 26 3.60 10.94 15.74
CA ALA A 26 3.83 10.98 14.30
C ALA A 26 3.97 9.59 13.68
N LEU A 27 4.59 8.63 14.38
CA LEU A 27 4.78 7.27 13.87
C LEU A 27 3.45 6.55 13.55
N PRO A 28 2.47 6.44 14.46
CA PRO A 28 1.21 5.78 14.15
C PRO A 28 0.45 6.50 13.02
N ALA A 29 0.43 7.85 13.02
CA ALA A 29 -0.21 8.62 11.97
C ALA A 29 0.45 8.40 10.59
N TYR A 30 1.78 8.30 10.54
CA TYR A 30 2.51 8.00 9.32
C TYR A 30 2.26 6.56 8.84
N GLN A 31 2.20 5.59 9.77
CA GLN A 31 1.85 4.21 9.44
C GLN A 31 0.45 4.13 8.81
N ASP A 32 -0.56 4.76 9.42
CA ASP A 32 -1.92 4.83 8.87
C ASP A 32 -1.96 5.47 7.48
N TYR A 33 -1.17 6.54 7.26
CA TYR A 33 -1.06 7.18 5.96
C TYR A 33 -0.47 6.25 4.90
N VAL A 34 0.64 5.57 5.24
CA VAL A 34 1.28 4.59 4.35
C VAL A 34 0.31 3.45 4.05
N ALA A 35 -0.38 2.91 5.05
CA ALA A 35 -1.37 1.85 4.89
C ALA A 35 -2.47 2.23 3.89
N ARG A 36 -3.08 3.41 4.06
CA ARG A 36 -4.10 3.93 3.12
C ARG A 36 -3.55 4.12 1.70
N SER A 37 -2.31 4.59 1.59
CA SER A 37 -1.63 4.74 0.31
C SER A 37 -1.40 3.37 -0.36
N GLN A 38 -0.99 2.35 0.39
CA GLN A 38 -0.80 1.00 -0.13
C GLN A 38 -2.12 0.39 -0.62
N VAL A 39 -3.21 0.54 0.15
CA VAL A 39 -4.55 0.07 -0.27
C VAL A 39 -4.97 0.72 -1.58
N THR A 40 -4.77 2.04 -1.70
CA THR A 40 -5.16 2.79 -2.91
C THR A 40 -4.31 2.36 -4.12
N ALA A 41 -3.01 2.15 -3.90
CA ALA A 41 -2.09 1.68 -4.95
C ALA A 41 -2.40 0.24 -5.39
N GLY A 42 -2.64 -0.68 -4.45
CA GLY A 42 -3.01 -2.06 -4.76
C GLY A 42 -4.36 -2.15 -5.49
N LEU A 43 -5.33 -1.30 -5.11
CA LEU A 43 -6.58 -1.19 -5.86
C LEU A 43 -6.36 -0.69 -7.29
N ALA A 44 -5.45 0.27 -7.49
CA ALA A 44 -5.11 0.77 -8.82
C ALA A 44 -4.45 -0.31 -9.70
N ASP A 45 -3.66 -1.21 -9.12
CA ASP A 45 -3.03 -2.32 -9.85
C ASP A 45 -4.06 -3.31 -10.40
N ILE A 46 -5.16 -3.58 -9.67
CA ILE A 46 -6.20 -4.53 -10.08
C ILE A 46 -7.37 -3.89 -10.83
N ALA A 47 -7.55 -2.57 -10.75
CA ALA A 47 -8.67 -1.85 -11.38
C ALA A 47 -8.81 -2.10 -12.89
N PRO A 48 -7.73 -2.19 -13.70
CA PRO A 48 -7.83 -2.52 -15.12
C PRO A 48 -8.43 -3.91 -15.38
N GLY A 49 -8.31 -4.84 -14.43
CA GLY A 49 -8.86 -6.18 -14.56
C GLY A 49 -10.38 -6.18 -14.69
N LYS A 50 -11.06 -5.22 -14.04
CA LYS A 50 -12.53 -5.08 -14.14
C LYS A 50 -12.97 -4.77 -15.57
N SER A 51 -12.36 -3.78 -16.21
CA SER A 51 -12.76 -3.38 -17.57
C SER A 51 -12.42 -4.47 -18.59
N LEU A 52 -11.31 -5.18 -18.39
CA LEU A 52 -10.92 -6.31 -19.24
C LEU A 52 -11.83 -7.52 -19.04
N PHE A 53 -12.30 -7.77 -17.82
CA PHE A 53 -13.30 -8.80 -17.53
C PHE A 53 -14.61 -8.51 -18.27
N GLU A 54 -15.11 -7.27 -18.18
CA GLU A 54 -16.32 -6.85 -18.89
C GLU A 54 -16.16 -6.99 -20.41
N ALA A 55 -15.01 -6.59 -20.96
CA ALA A 55 -14.73 -6.71 -22.39
C ALA A 55 -14.70 -8.18 -22.85
N LYS A 56 -14.06 -9.07 -22.09
CA LYS A 56 -13.98 -10.50 -22.42
C LYS A 56 -15.31 -11.22 -22.29
N LEU A 57 -16.12 -10.86 -21.30
CA LEU A 57 -17.47 -11.38 -21.16
C LEU A 57 -18.32 -11.06 -22.39
N ILE A 58 -18.23 -9.83 -22.92
CA ILE A 58 -18.96 -9.40 -24.11
C ILE A 58 -18.44 -10.09 -25.38
N ALA A 59 -17.13 -10.28 -25.51
CA ALA A 59 -16.51 -10.82 -26.72
C ALA A 59 -16.61 -12.35 -26.83
N GLU A 60 -16.38 -13.07 -25.73
CA GLU A 60 -16.25 -14.53 -25.73
C GLU A 60 -17.45 -15.24 -25.09
N GLY A 61 -18.30 -14.53 -24.36
CA GLY A 61 -19.45 -15.11 -23.65
C GLY A 61 -19.07 -16.03 -22.49
N VAL A 62 -17.80 -16.05 -22.11
CA VAL A 62 -17.24 -16.86 -21.01
C VAL A 62 -17.29 -16.05 -19.72
N VAL A 63 -17.57 -16.70 -18.60
CA VAL A 63 -17.63 -16.08 -17.26
C VAL A 63 -16.47 -16.52 -16.36
N THR A 64 -15.60 -17.41 -16.83
CA THR A 64 -14.45 -17.93 -16.08
C THR A 64 -13.14 -17.53 -16.74
N PHE A 65 -12.40 -16.63 -16.10
CA PHE A 65 -11.10 -16.18 -16.58
C PHE A 65 -10.04 -16.36 -15.49
N ASP A 66 -8.80 -16.53 -15.93
CA ASP A 66 -7.65 -16.46 -15.06
C ASP A 66 -7.17 -15.01 -14.95
N VAL A 67 -6.40 -14.71 -13.91
CA VAL A 67 -5.79 -13.39 -13.65
C VAL A 67 -4.93 -12.96 -14.85
N ASP A 68 -4.18 -13.90 -15.43
CA ASP A 68 -3.36 -13.68 -16.62
C ASP A 68 -4.21 -13.37 -17.86
N ALA A 69 -5.39 -13.98 -17.97
CA ALA A 69 -6.30 -13.71 -19.07
C ALA A 69 -6.87 -12.29 -19.01
N LEU A 70 -6.88 -11.65 -17.84
CA LEU A 70 -7.24 -10.24 -17.67
C LEU A 70 -6.05 -9.29 -17.83
N GLY A 71 -4.88 -9.78 -18.26
CA GLY A 71 -3.69 -8.95 -18.43
C GLY A 71 -3.14 -8.36 -17.13
N LEU A 72 -3.59 -8.88 -15.98
CA LEU A 72 -3.06 -8.50 -14.68
C LEU A 72 -1.73 -9.22 -14.46
N GLN A 73 -0.80 -8.54 -13.81
CA GLN A 73 0.49 -9.12 -13.43
C GLN A 73 0.43 -9.49 -11.96
N SER A 74 0.63 -10.75 -11.63
CA SER A 74 0.72 -11.23 -10.24
C SER A 74 2.06 -11.95 -10.07
N PRO A 75 3.00 -11.49 -9.23
CA PRO A 75 2.88 -10.37 -8.27
C PRO A 75 3.13 -8.97 -8.90
N THR A 76 2.69 -7.92 -8.19
CA THR A 76 3.11 -6.53 -8.43
C THR A 76 3.92 -6.00 -7.24
N PRO A 77 4.52 -4.79 -7.32
CA PRO A 77 5.16 -4.17 -6.15
C PRO A 77 4.20 -3.83 -4.99
N ARG A 78 2.88 -3.94 -5.17
CA ARG A 78 1.86 -3.62 -4.17
C ARG A 78 0.99 -4.80 -3.80
N CYS A 79 0.82 -5.74 -4.71
CA CYS A 79 0.05 -6.97 -4.52
C CYS A 79 1.00 -8.16 -4.48
N ALA A 80 1.12 -8.78 -3.30
CA ALA A 80 1.85 -10.02 -3.13
C ALA A 80 1.24 -11.14 -3.98
N GLN A 81 -0.10 -11.20 -4.04
CA GLN A 81 -0.86 -12.09 -4.92
C GLN A 81 -2.12 -11.36 -5.39
N ILE A 82 -2.48 -11.56 -6.66
CA ILE A 82 -3.80 -11.21 -7.20
C ILE A 82 -4.56 -12.50 -7.44
N THR A 83 -5.77 -12.60 -6.89
CA THR A 83 -6.67 -13.74 -7.05
C THR A 83 -8.00 -13.28 -7.60
N MET A 84 -8.66 -14.14 -8.36
CA MET A 84 -9.95 -13.85 -8.95
C MET A 84 -10.95 -14.97 -8.67
N ASP A 85 -12.18 -14.59 -8.36
CA ASP A 85 -13.36 -15.43 -8.46
C ASP A 85 -14.28 -14.81 -9.51
N SER A 86 -14.78 -15.64 -10.41
CA SER A 86 -15.57 -15.24 -11.56
C SER A 86 -17.00 -15.80 -11.50
N SER A 87 -17.38 -16.32 -10.32
CA SER A 87 -18.71 -16.83 -10.02
C SER A 87 -19.77 -15.71 -10.03
N ALA A 88 -21.04 -16.05 -9.75
CA ALA A 88 -22.15 -15.09 -9.76
C ALA A 88 -21.94 -13.86 -8.83
N THR A 89 -21.09 -13.97 -7.81
CA THR A 89 -20.60 -12.87 -6.96
C THR A 89 -19.07 -12.81 -6.97
N GLY A 90 -18.50 -12.73 -8.18
CA GLY A 90 -17.07 -12.71 -8.38
C GLY A 90 -16.36 -11.49 -7.77
N PHE A 91 -15.06 -11.64 -7.55
CA PHE A 91 -14.17 -10.58 -7.06
C PHE A 91 -12.82 -10.66 -7.76
N ILE A 92 -12.13 -9.52 -7.81
CA ILE A 92 -10.69 -9.45 -8.04
C ILE A 92 -10.10 -8.94 -6.72
N ALA A 93 -9.25 -9.74 -6.10
CA ALA A 93 -8.63 -9.43 -4.83
C ALA A 93 -7.12 -9.26 -5.00
N CYS A 94 -6.57 -8.25 -4.33
CA CYS A 94 -5.15 -8.03 -4.17
C CYS A 94 -4.80 -8.27 -2.70
N GLU A 95 -3.94 -9.25 -2.45
CA GLU A 95 -3.28 -9.41 -1.16
C GLU A 95 -2.14 -8.40 -1.09
N LEU A 96 -2.28 -7.36 -0.26
CA LEU A 96 -1.29 -6.27 -0.20
C LEU A 96 0.07 -6.77 0.29
N GLN A 97 1.12 -6.25 -0.32
CA GLN A 97 2.50 -6.53 0.09
C GLN A 97 2.93 -5.55 1.20
N GLY A 98 3.21 -6.09 2.39
CA GLY A 98 3.71 -5.33 3.56
C GLY A 98 2.77 -5.38 4.76
N ASN A 99 3.14 -4.69 5.84
CA ASN A 99 2.27 -4.53 7.00
C ASN A 99 1.34 -3.32 6.76
N PRO A 100 0.02 -3.52 6.60
CA PRO A 100 -0.93 -2.42 6.62
C PRO A 100 -1.01 -1.77 8.01
#